data_AF-A0A397B8B1-F1
#
_entry.id   AF-A0A397B8B1-F1
#
_cell.length_a   1.000
_cell.length_b   1.000
_cell.length_c   1.000
_cell.angle_alpha   90.00
_cell.angle_beta   90.00
_cell.angle_gamma   90.00
#
_symmetry.space_group_name_H-M   'P 1'
#
loop_
_entity.id
_entity.type
_entity.pdbx_description
1 polymer ?
#
loop_
_entity_poly.entity_id
_entity_poly.type
_entity_poly.pdbx_seq_one_letter_code
_entity_poly.pdbx_strand_id
1 'polypeptide(L)'
;MQDTKGGRVSSGGYIYQLFQRQNGTSVMVNRGWLPKADMEAHRDAAPSPASSKVETIVGLLVQGEEEKTFSPPNEPEKRHFFWLNQPQLAHAMGATEYVPVLVDQVAPDDDTERPAGEPCRKAKQNYLEFYMTPWKHATYAGIWFTLAILGTGMVLTRFRPAATRRVKPVHR
;
A
#
# COMPACT_ATOMS: atom_id res chain seq x y z
N MET A 1 3.07 -11.83 -22.78
CA MET A 1 1.66 -12.26 -22.62
C MET A 1 1.70 -13.52 -21.75
N GLN A 2 1.71 -13.34 -20.42
CA GLN A 2 1.71 -14.48 -19.50
C GLN A 2 0.25 -14.87 -19.26
N ASP A 3 -0.15 -15.94 -19.91
CA ASP A 3 -1.37 -16.68 -19.61
C ASP A 3 -1.15 -17.41 -18.27
N THR A 4 -1.63 -16.83 -17.18
CA THR A 4 -1.67 -17.50 -15.87
C THR A 4 -3.08 -18.02 -15.63
N LYS A 5 -3.25 -19.29 -16.01
CA LYS A 5 -4.32 -20.17 -15.55
C LYS A 5 -4.53 -20.01 -14.04
N GLY A 6 -5.71 -19.49 -13.67
CA GLY A 6 -6.23 -19.41 -12.31
C GLY A 6 -5.56 -18.32 -11.47
N GLY A 7 -6.34 -17.38 -10.92
CA GLY A 7 -5.90 -16.30 -10.04
C GLY A 7 -5.20 -16.81 -8.78
N ARG A 8 -3.95 -17.27 -8.90
CA ARG A 8 -3.10 -17.65 -7.78
C ARG A 8 -2.48 -16.39 -7.21
N VAL A 9 -2.68 -16.20 -5.92
CA VAL A 9 -2.11 -15.11 -5.15
C VAL A 9 -0.59 -15.30 -5.11
N SER A 10 0.19 -14.35 -5.61
CA SER A 10 1.66 -14.49 -5.69
C SER A 10 2.37 -14.19 -4.38
N SER A 11 1.81 -13.30 -3.55
CA SER A 11 2.50 -12.71 -2.38
C SER A 11 1.71 -12.71 -1.07
N GLY A 12 0.48 -13.23 -1.02
CA GLY A 12 -0.47 -13.04 0.10
C GLY A 12 -1.54 -11.98 -0.21
N GLY A 13 -2.49 -11.74 0.70
CA GLY A 13 -3.63 -10.88 0.42
C GLY A 13 -4.32 -10.31 1.66
N TYR A 14 -5.03 -9.20 1.48
CA TYR A 14 -5.88 -8.62 2.53
C TYR A 14 -7.28 -9.24 2.51
N ILE A 15 -7.83 -9.48 3.69
CA ILE A 15 -9.18 -9.98 3.87
C ILE A 15 -10.12 -8.83 4.17
N TYR A 16 -11.06 -8.57 3.27
CA TYR A 16 -12.15 -7.65 3.51
C TYR A 16 -13.43 -8.43 3.74
N GLN A 17 -14.20 -8.03 4.74
CA GLN A 17 -15.46 -8.66 5.10
C GLN A 17 -16.53 -7.61 5.36
N LEU A 18 -17.75 -7.90 4.92
CA LEU A 18 -18.91 -7.07 5.18
C LEU A 18 -19.57 -7.47 6.51
N PHE A 19 -19.81 -6.49 7.37
CA PHE A 19 -20.53 -6.67 8.63
C PHE A 19 -21.80 -5.82 8.63
N GLN A 20 -22.90 -6.39 9.11
CA GLN A 20 -24.10 -5.61 9.40
C GLN A 20 -24.06 -5.07 10.81
N ARG A 21 -24.30 -3.77 10.95
CA ARG A 21 -24.43 -3.11 12.25
C ARG A 21 -25.85 -3.29 12.80
N GLN A 22 -26.01 -3.13 14.11
CA GLN A 22 -27.31 -3.25 14.78
C GLN A 22 -28.38 -2.29 14.24
N ASN A 23 -27.97 -1.17 13.63
CA ASN A 23 -28.86 -0.19 13.00
C ASN A 23 -29.24 -0.56 11.54
N GLY A 24 -28.92 -1.76 11.07
CA GLY A 24 -29.28 -2.27 9.73
C GLY A 24 -28.33 -1.86 8.60
N THR A 25 -27.34 -1.00 8.86
CA THR A 25 -26.38 -0.58 7.83
C THR A 25 -25.18 -1.51 7.75
N SER A 26 -24.64 -1.72 6.55
CA SER A 26 -23.45 -2.55 6.33
C SER A 26 -22.16 -1.73 6.30
N VAL A 27 -21.11 -2.22 6.96
CA VAL A 27 -19.76 -1.64 6.95
C VAL A 27 -18.75 -2.68 6.50
N MET A 28 -17.79 -2.25 5.69
CA MET A 28 -16.74 -3.12 5.20
C MET A 28 -15.50 -2.98 6.09
N VAL A 29 -14.96 -4.10 6.53
CA VAL A 29 -13.86 -4.18 7.49
C VAL A 29 -12.68 -4.92 6.86
N ASN A 30 -11.50 -4.30 6.87
CA ASN A 30 -10.24 -4.99 6.63
C ASN A 30 -9.88 -5.80 7.88
N ARG A 31 -9.90 -7.12 7.77
CA ARG A 31 -9.59 -8.07 8.85
C ARG A 31 -8.08 -8.27 9.03
N GLY A 32 -7.27 -7.79 8.08
CA GLY A 32 -5.81 -7.93 8.08
C GLY A 32 -5.29 -8.69 6.86
N TRP A 33 -4.00 -8.98 6.88
CA TRP A 33 -3.27 -9.62 5.79
C TRP A 33 -2.98 -11.09 6.09
N LEU A 34 -3.11 -11.96 5.09
CA LEU A 34 -2.72 -13.36 5.15
C LEU A 34 -1.53 -13.65 4.23
N PRO A 35 -0.53 -14.45 4.70
CA PRO A 35 0.47 -15.03 3.83
C PRO A 35 -0.16 -15.87 2.72
N LYS A 36 0.58 -16.06 1.62
CA LYS A 36 0.10 -16.81 0.45
C LYS A 36 -0.52 -18.17 0.81
N ALA A 37 0.16 -18.98 1.62
CA ALA A 37 -0.31 -20.32 1.98
C ALA A 37 -1.67 -20.27 2.70
N ASP A 38 -1.80 -19.39 3.69
CA ASP A 38 -3.03 -19.22 4.46
C ASP A 38 -4.13 -18.59 3.62
N MET A 39 -3.79 -17.71 2.68
CA MET A 39 -4.72 -17.08 1.75
C MET A 39 -5.27 -18.10 0.74
N GLU A 40 -4.43 -18.98 0.19
CA GLU A 40 -4.86 -20.08 -0.68
C GLU A 40 -5.81 -21.02 0.09
N ALA A 41 -5.44 -21.41 1.32
CA ALA A 41 -6.29 -22.24 2.19
C ALA A 41 -7.63 -21.57 2.51
N HIS A 42 -7.63 -20.27 2.82
CA HIS A 42 -8.85 -19.51 3.11
C HIS A 42 -9.77 -19.38 1.87
N ARG A 43 -9.19 -19.25 0.67
CA ARG A 43 -9.98 -19.18 -0.57
C ARG A 43 -10.61 -20.52 -0.93
N ASP A 44 -9.88 -21.61 -0.69
CA ASP A 44 -10.32 -22.96 -1.00
C ASP A 44 -11.27 -23.52 0.08
N ALA A 45 -11.27 -22.93 1.28
CA ALA A 45 -12.27 -23.20 2.31
C ALA A 45 -13.67 -22.80 1.85
N ALA A 46 -14.67 -23.60 2.22
CA ALA A 46 -16.07 -23.25 1.97
C ALA A 46 -16.40 -21.91 2.65
N PRO A 47 -17.28 -21.08 2.06
CA PRO A 47 -17.73 -19.85 2.68
C PRO A 47 -18.24 -20.18 4.08
N SER A 48 -17.61 -19.59 5.11
CA SER A 48 -18.11 -19.75 6.47
C SER A 48 -19.52 -19.15 6.52
N PRO A 49 -20.52 -19.85 7.07
CA PRO A 49 -21.85 -19.29 7.22
C PRO A 49 -21.75 -17.97 7.99
N ALA A 50 -22.60 -17.01 7.63
CA ALA A 50 -22.67 -15.74 8.34
C ALA A 50 -22.82 -16.01 9.83
N SER A 51 -21.79 -15.68 10.61
CA SER A 51 -21.83 -15.85 12.05
C SER A 51 -22.92 -14.93 12.60
N SER A 52 -23.94 -15.51 13.25
CA SER A 52 -24.98 -14.74 13.94
C SER A 52 -24.47 -14.10 15.24
N LYS A 53 -23.17 -14.27 15.56
CA LYS A 53 -22.56 -13.75 16.77
C LYS A 53 -22.28 -12.26 16.59
N VAL A 54 -22.74 -11.45 17.54
CA VAL A 54 -22.34 -10.05 17.65
C VAL A 54 -20.86 -9.99 18.05
N GLU A 55 -20.05 -9.34 17.22
CA GLU A 55 -18.62 -9.10 17.46
C GLU A 55 -18.38 -7.59 17.60
N THR A 56 -17.55 -7.21 18.57
CA THR A 56 -17.09 -5.83 18.73
C THR A 56 -15.78 -5.67 17.95
N ILE A 57 -15.79 -4.79 16.95
CA ILE A 57 -14.62 -4.49 16.13
C ILE A 57 -14.11 -3.09 16.47
N VAL A 58 -12.84 -3.01 16.84
CA VAL A 58 -12.13 -1.73 17.03
C VAL A 58 -11.21 -1.55 15.82
N GLY A 59 -11.23 -0.36 15.22
CA GLY A 59 -10.47 -0.07 14.02
C GLY A 59 -10.41 1.42 13.69
N LEU A 60 -9.64 1.75 12.67
CA LEU A 60 -9.56 3.12 12.12
C LEU A 60 -10.49 3.24 10.92
N LEU A 61 -11.13 4.40 10.77
CA LEU A 61 -11.87 4.73 9.57
C LEU A 61 -10.90 5.10 8.45
N VAL A 62 -11.03 4.42 7.32
CA VAL A 62 -10.21 4.63 6.12
C VAL A 62 -11.12 4.87 4.93
N GLN A 63 -10.70 5.73 4.02
CA GLN A 63 -11.42 5.96 2.76
C GLN A 63 -10.98 4.95 1.70
N GLY A 64 -11.91 4.60 0.81
CA GLY A 64 -11.57 3.86 -0.39
C GLY A 64 -10.66 4.67 -1.32
N GLU A 65 -10.06 4.00 -2.28
CA GLU A 65 -9.23 4.62 -3.30
C GLU A 65 -10.02 4.82 -4.60
N GLU A 66 -9.65 5.87 -5.33
CA GLU A 66 -10.14 6.15 -6.67
C GLU A 66 -9.11 5.74 -7.72
N GLU A 67 -9.59 5.53 -8.96
CA GLU A 67 -8.73 5.20 -10.08
C GLU A 67 -7.79 6.37 -10.40
N LYS A 68 -6.50 6.06 -10.60
CA LYS A 68 -5.48 7.02 -11.04
C LYS A 68 -5.01 6.65 -12.45
N THR A 69 -4.36 7.59 -13.14
CA THR A 69 -3.89 7.42 -14.54
C THR A 69 -3.04 6.15 -14.77
N PHE A 70 -2.35 5.67 -13.75
CA PHE A 70 -1.49 4.48 -13.84
C PHE A 70 -1.99 3.30 -13.00
N SER A 71 -3.23 3.36 -12.50
CA SER A 71 -3.86 2.25 -11.80
C SER A 71 -4.26 1.16 -12.80
N PRO A 72 -3.79 -0.09 -12.66
CA PRO A 72 -4.33 -1.19 -13.46
C PRO A 72 -5.81 -1.41 -13.16
N PRO A 73 -6.60 -1.95 -14.11
CA PRO A 73 -7.99 -2.30 -13.85
C PRO A 73 -8.07 -3.44 -12.82
N ASN A 74 -8.99 -3.33 -11.86
CA ASN A 74 -9.30 -4.42 -10.93
C ASN A 74 -9.99 -5.58 -11.65
N GLU A 75 -9.91 -6.78 -11.08
CA GLU A 75 -10.56 -8.00 -11.58
C GLU A 75 -11.47 -8.60 -10.49
N PRO A 76 -12.68 -8.04 -10.26
CA PRO A 76 -13.57 -8.45 -9.17
C PRO A 76 -13.98 -9.92 -9.21
N GLU A 77 -14.17 -10.48 -10.40
CA GLU A 77 -14.54 -11.90 -10.60
C GLU A 77 -13.48 -12.87 -10.08
N LYS A 78 -12.21 -12.47 -10.16
CA LYS A 78 -11.07 -13.24 -9.63
C LYS A 78 -10.69 -12.84 -8.21
N ARG A 79 -11.44 -11.92 -7.60
CA ARG A 79 -11.14 -11.31 -6.29
C ARG A 79 -9.75 -10.68 -6.24
N HIS A 80 -9.30 -10.10 -7.35
CA HIS A 80 -8.02 -9.41 -7.45
C HIS A 80 -8.24 -7.90 -7.59
N PHE A 81 -7.70 -7.15 -6.63
CA PHE A 81 -7.81 -5.70 -6.57
C PHE A 81 -6.42 -5.09 -6.44
N PHE A 82 -6.05 -4.20 -7.37
CA PHE A 82 -4.79 -3.46 -7.36
C PHE A 82 -4.87 -2.16 -6.57
N TRP A 83 -6.09 -1.62 -6.45
CA TRP A 83 -6.42 -0.43 -5.69
C TRP A 83 -7.80 -0.60 -5.07
N LEU A 84 -8.03 0.09 -3.96
CA LEU A 84 -9.16 -0.19 -3.07
C LEU A 84 -10.46 0.50 -3.52
N ASN A 85 -11.00 0.06 -4.66
CA ASN A 85 -12.29 0.52 -5.16
C ASN A 85 -13.44 -0.05 -4.32
N GLN A 86 -14.06 0.79 -3.49
CA GLN A 86 -15.11 0.36 -2.58
C GLN A 86 -16.38 -0.16 -3.29
N PRO A 87 -16.91 0.50 -4.34
CA PRO A 87 -18.06 -0.03 -5.11
C PRO A 87 -17.83 -1.41 -5.72
N GLN A 88 -16.68 -1.62 -6.37
CA GLN A 88 -16.35 -2.92 -7.00
C GLN A 88 -16.14 -4.00 -5.95
N LEU A 89 -15.55 -3.65 -4.80
CA LEU A 89 -15.35 -4.57 -3.69
C LEU A 89 -16.70 -4.97 -3.04
N ALA A 90 -17.63 -4.03 -2.89
CA ALA A 90 -18.99 -4.32 -2.41
C ALA A 90 -19.76 -5.22 -3.39
N HIS A 91 -19.65 -4.95 -4.69
CA HIS A 91 -20.23 -5.79 -5.74
C HIS A 91 -19.66 -7.22 -5.70
N ALA A 92 -18.35 -7.38 -5.51
CA ALA A 92 -17.72 -8.69 -5.38
C ALA A 92 -18.16 -9.46 -4.12
N MET A 93 -18.63 -8.76 -3.08
CA MET A 93 -19.23 -9.34 -1.88
C MET A 93 -20.74 -9.61 -2.02
N GLY A 94 -21.36 -9.23 -3.14
CA GLY A 94 -22.80 -9.37 -3.35
C GLY A 94 -23.65 -8.36 -2.57
N ALA A 95 -23.06 -7.23 -2.17
CA ALA A 95 -23.77 -6.18 -1.43
C ALA A 95 -24.00 -4.94 -2.28
N THR A 96 -25.25 -4.46 -2.27
CA THR A 96 -25.68 -3.24 -2.98
C THR A 96 -25.71 -2.02 -2.06
N GLU A 97 -25.89 -2.23 -0.76
CA GLU A 97 -25.97 -1.15 0.23
C GLU A 97 -24.86 -1.28 1.27
N TYR A 98 -24.07 -0.21 1.40
CA TYR A 98 -22.97 -0.11 2.35
C TYR A 98 -22.70 1.35 2.71
N VAL A 99 -22.10 1.58 3.87
CA VAL A 99 -21.62 2.91 4.27
C VAL A 99 -20.31 3.20 3.53
N PRO A 100 -20.11 4.38 2.89
CA PRO A 100 -18.95 4.71 2.07
C PRO A 100 -17.67 5.00 2.88
N VAL A 101 -17.39 4.15 3.88
CA VAL A 101 -16.16 4.13 4.68
C VAL A 101 -15.73 2.69 4.89
N LEU A 102 -14.43 2.48 5.02
CA LEU A 102 -13.82 1.22 5.40
C LEU A 102 -13.37 1.32 6.85
N VAL A 103 -13.32 0.17 7.53
CA VAL A 103 -12.74 0.06 8.87
C VAL A 103 -11.50 -0.82 8.77
N ASP A 104 -10.32 -0.28 9.07
CA ASP A 104 -9.10 -1.07 9.20
C ASP A 104 -9.01 -1.59 10.64
N GLN A 105 -9.24 -2.89 10.83
CA GLN A 105 -9.27 -3.49 12.16
C GLN A 105 -7.87 -3.45 12.78
N VAL A 106 -7.78 -2.89 13.97
CA VAL A 106 -6.52 -2.85 14.71
C VAL A 106 -6.27 -4.16 15.44
N ALA A 107 -4.99 -4.52 15.58
CA ALA A 107 -4.60 -5.54 16.54
C ALA A 107 -4.97 -5.09 17.96
N PRO A 108 -5.29 -6.02 18.88
CA PRO A 108 -5.40 -5.70 20.30
C PRO A 108 -4.12 -5.03 20.80
N ASP A 109 -4.23 -4.13 21.79
CA ASP A 109 -3.06 -3.46 22.37
C ASP A 109 -2.18 -4.41 23.19
N ASP A 110 -2.70 -5.55 23.62
CA ASP A 110 -1.94 -6.58 24.31
C ASP A 110 -1.04 -7.34 23.33
N ASP A 111 0.23 -7.55 23.71
CA ASP A 111 1.29 -8.28 23.00
C ASP A 111 1.01 -9.80 22.91
N THR A 112 -0.27 -10.15 22.86
CA THR A 112 -0.79 -11.50 22.68
C THR A 112 -0.31 -12.06 21.34
N GLU A 113 0.28 -13.25 21.40
CA GLU A 113 0.72 -13.94 20.20
C GLU A 113 -0.49 -14.19 19.28
N ARG A 114 -0.36 -13.75 18.03
CA ARG A 114 -1.40 -13.91 17.02
C ARG A 114 -1.70 -15.42 16.85
N PRO A 115 -2.97 -15.85 16.96
CA PRO A 115 -3.33 -17.25 16.71
C PRO A 115 -2.94 -17.69 15.29
N ALA A 116 -2.47 -18.93 15.16
CA ALA A 116 -2.11 -19.49 13.86
C ALA A 116 -3.31 -19.47 12.90
N GLY A 117 -3.09 -19.02 11.66
CA GLY A 117 -4.13 -18.89 10.64
C GLY A 117 -5.02 -17.63 10.74
N GLU A 118 -4.87 -16.78 11.76
CA GLU A 118 -5.57 -15.50 11.79
C GLU A 118 -4.86 -14.43 10.93
N PRO A 119 -5.61 -13.53 10.25
CA PRO A 119 -5.01 -12.43 9.51
C PRO A 119 -4.16 -11.51 10.40
N CYS A 120 -3.00 -11.11 9.89
CA CYS A 120 -2.12 -10.13 10.50
C CYS A 120 -2.74 -8.73 10.46
N ARG A 121 -3.10 -8.21 11.62
CA ARG A 121 -3.64 -6.85 11.79
C ARG A 121 -2.53 -5.88 12.15
N LYS A 122 -2.68 -4.61 11.76
CA LYS A 122 -1.74 -3.56 12.16
C LYS A 122 -2.06 -3.11 13.59
N ALA A 123 -1.04 -3.00 14.43
CA ALA A 123 -1.17 -2.34 15.72
C ALA A 123 -1.44 -0.84 15.55
N LYS A 124 -2.16 -0.23 16.50
CA LYS A 124 -2.58 1.18 16.44
C LYS A 124 -1.40 2.14 16.25
N GLN A 125 -0.28 1.88 16.91
CA GLN A 125 0.92 2.71 16.78
C GLN A 125 1.47 2.75 15.34
N ASN A 126 1.27 1.70 14.53
CA ASN A 126 1.86 1.63 13.19
C ASN A 126 1.23 2.67 12.26
N TYR A 127 0.00 3.13 12.57
CA TYR A 127 -0.67 4.19 11.84
C TYR A 127 -0.13 5.58 12.18
N LEU A 128 0.54 5.71 13.32
CA LEU A 128 1.21 6.95 13.75
C LEU A 128 2.66 7.01 13.26
N GLU A 129 3.23 5.88 12.87
CA GLU A 129 4.57 5.84 12.32
C GLU A 129 4.60 6.41 10.90
N PHE A 130 5.22 7.57 10.77
CA PHE A 130 5.44 8.16 9.46
C PHE A 130 6.64 7.49 8.78
N TYR A 131 6.39 6.71 7.73
CA TYR A 131 7.41 5.95 7.01
C TYR A 131 8.62 6.79 6.58
N MET A 132 8.38 8.06 6.21
CA MET A 132 9.42 8.97 5.71
C MET A 132 9.90 9.94 6.80
N THR A 133 10.73 9.44 7.71
CA THR A 133 11.25 10.24 8.83
C THR A 133 12.08 11.45 8.37
N PRO A 134 12.22 12.51 9.21
CA PRO A 134 13.09 13.65 8.91
C PRO A 134 14.53 13.23 8.60
N TRP A 135 15.03 12.20 9.28
CA TRP A 135 16.36 11.63 9.01
C TRP A 135 16.48 11.02 7.62
N LYS A 136 15.50 10.21 7.19
CA LYS A 136 15.49 9.65 5.83
C LYS A 136 15.51 10.77 4.79
N HIS A 137 14.68 11.81 4.98
CA HIS A 137 14.69 12.99 4.11
C HIS A 137 16.04 13.72 4.08
N ALA A 138 16.66 13.93 5.24
CA ALA A 138 17.97 14.58 5.34
C ALA A 138 19.05 13.77 4.59
N THR A 139 19.03 12.44 4.71
CA THR A 139 19.94 11.56 3.96
C THR A 139 19.72 11.68 2.46
N TYR A 140 18.48 11.64 1.98
CA TYR A 140 18.19 11.84 0.55
C TYR A 140 18.66 13.21 0.06
N ALA A 141 18.37 14.28 0.82
CA ALA A 141 18.84 15.62 0.49
C ALA A 141 20.38 15.66 0.39
N GLY A 142 21.09 15.04 1.35
CA GLY A 142 22.55 14.94 1.33
C GLY A 142 23.09 14.24 0.07
N ILE A 143 22.48 13.13 -0.35
CA ILE A 143 22.82 12.44 -1.59
C ILE A 143 22.64 13.39 -2.80
N TRP A 144 21.48 14.04 -2.91
CA TRP A 144 21.18 14.92 -4.05
C TRP A 144 22.09 16.14 -4.11
N PHE A 145 22.34 16.82 -2.99
CA PHE A 145 23.26 17.96 -2.95
C PHE A 145 24.70 17.54 -3.26
N THR A 146 25.13 16.37 -2.78
CA THR A 146 26.47 15.85 -3.10
C THR A 146 26.62 15.58 -4.60
N LEU A 147 25.64 14.91 -5.21
CA LEU A 147 25.62 14.65 -6.65
C LEU A 147 25.62 15.97 -7.46
N ALA A 148 24.82 16.95 -7.04
CA ALA A 148 24.77 18.26 -7.69
C ALA A 148 26.11 19.01 -7.59
N ILE A 149 26.77 19.00 -6.43
CA ILE A 149 28.07 19.63 -6.22
C ILE A 149 29.15 18.95 -7.08
N LEU A 150 29.21 17.62 -7.07
CA LEU A 150 30.17 16.87 -7.88
C LEU A 150 29.95 17.10 -9.37
N GLY A 151 28.70 17.03 -9.83
CA GLY A 151 28.34 17.31 -11.23
C GLY A 151 28.71 18.74 -11.65
N THR A 152 28.40 19.72 -10.80
CA THR A 152 28.80 21.12 -11.03
C THR A 152 30.32 21.25 -11.09
N GLY A 153 31.04 20.62 -10.17
CA GLY A 153 32.50 20.60 -10.14
C GLY A 153 33.10 20.01 -11.42
N MET A 154 32.55 18.90 -11.91
CA MET A 154 32.97 18.26 -13.18
C MET A 154 32.75 19.17 -14.38
N VAL A 155 31.59 19.81 -14.48
CA VAL A 155 31.30 20.76 -15.58
C VAL A 155 32.29 21.93 -15.53
N LEU A 156 32.49 22.50 -14.34
CA LEU A 156 33.41 23.61 -14.18
C LEU A 156 34.84 23.21 -14.55
N THR A 157 35.36 22.06 -14.11
CA THR A 157 36.72 21.62 -14.45
C THR A 157 36.88 21.27 -15.92
N ARG A 158 35.89 20.61 -16.53
CA ARG A 158 35.95 20.15 -17.92
C ARG A 158 35.87 21.28 -18.95
N PHE A 159 35.18 22.37 -18.62
CA PHE A 159 34.93 23.50 -19.52
C PHE A 159 35.63 24.79 -19.09
N ARG A 160 36.64 24.74 -18.19
CA ARG A 160 37.47 25.93 -17.91
C ARG A 160 38.16 26.35 -19.21
N PRO A 161 38.00 27.60 -19.69
CA PRO A 161 38.77 28.08 -20.83
C PRO A 161 40.26 28.06 -20.48
N ALA A 162 41.08 27.49 -21.38
CA ALA A 162 42.53 27.59 -21.26
C ALA A 162 42.90 29.08 -21.24
N ALA A 163 43.67 29.50 -20.22
CA ALA A 163 44.11 30.88 -20.10
C ALA A 163 44.73 31.32 -21.44
N THR A 164 44.14 32.32 -22.08
CA THR A 164 44.63 32.90 -23.33
C THR A 164 46.10 33.27 -23.16
N ARG A 165 46.99 32.48 -23.78
CA ARG A 165 48.42 32.73 -23.79
C ARG A 165 48.64 34.09 -24.43
N ARG A 166 48.99 35.10 -23.61
CA ARG A 166 49.26 36.46 -24.07
C ARG A 166 50.44 36.41 -25.03
N VAL A 167 50.19 36.50 -26.33
CA VAL A 167 51.25 36.56 -27.34
C VAL A 167 51.91 37.94 -27.22
N LYS A 168 53.21 37.98 -26.92
CA LYS A 168 53.96 39.26 -26.88
C LYS A 168 54.05 39.82 -28.30
N PRO A 169 53.75 41.12 -28.52
CA PRO A 169 53.95 41.72 -29.83
C PRO A 169 55.45 41.80 -30.15
N VAL A 170 55.82 41.35 -31.35
CA VAL A 170 57.16 41.54 -31.91
C VAL A 170 57.20 42.96 -32.47
N HIS A 171 58.03 43.84 -31.89
CA HIS A 171 58.36 45.13 -32.50
C HIS A 171 59.42 44.90 -33.58
N ARG A 172 59.19 45.53 -34.74
CA ARG A 172 60.02 45.44 -35.94
C ARG A 172 60.84 46.71 -36.10
#